data_AF-A0A9W7FZ96-F1
#
_entry.id   AF-A0A9W7FZ96-F1
#
_cell.length_a   1.000
_cell.length_b   1.000
_cell.length_c   1.000
_cell.angle_alpha   90.00
_cell.angle_beta   90.00
_cell.angle_gamma   90.00
#
_symmetry.space_group_name_H-M   'P 1'
#
loop_
_entity.id
_entity.type
_entity.pdbx_description
1 polymer ?
#
loop_
_entity_poly.entity_id
_entity_poly.type
_entity_poly.pdbx_seq_one_letter_code
_entity_poly.pdbx_strand_id
1 'polypeptide(L)'
;MASRMSSSTTTSLNMGIMDDIGKMFKAFTQKASASHILIKGGEEASQKLQEIKEDIGNDPVKFAEAAGQYSACPSSAKGGALGQFGPGQMVKEFNDCVFNDPVGVVHGPIKTQFGYHLILITDRTE
;
A
#
# COMPACT_ATOMS: atom_id res chain seq x y z
N MET A 1 -3.62 68.77 5.76
CA MET A 1 -2.37 68.18 5.24
C MET A 1 -2.33 66.76 5.76
N ALA A 2 -2.69 65.76 4.93
CA ALA A 2 -1.76 64.87 4.23
C ALA A 2 -0.95 64.01 5.23
N SER A 3 -0.85 62.68 5.18
CA SER A 3 -1.06 61.75 4.07
C SER A 3 -0.79 60.32 4.56
N ARG A 4 -1.39 59.34 3.86
CA ARG A 4 -0.88 57.98 3.53
C ARG A 4 -0.83 56.93 4.65
N MET A 5 -1.65 55.87 4.62
CA MET A 5 -1.64 54.71 3.70
C MET A 5 -0.27 54.00 3.58
N SER A 6 -0.14 52.86 4.27
CA SER A 6 0.73 51.72 3.94
C SER A 6 0.54 50.68 5.05
N SER A 7 0.48 49.37 4.84
CA SER A 7 0.79 48.58 3.66
C SER A 7 0.31 47.15 3.91
N SER A 8 -0.29 46.56 2.86
CA SER A 8 -0.17 45.16 2.46
C SER A 8 -0.65 44.05 3.39
N THR A 9 -1.91 43.66 3.12
CA THR A 9 -2.38 42.28 3.03
C THR A 9 -1.34 41.34 2.42
N THR A 10 -0.65 40.50 3.21
CA THR A 10 0.12 39.36 2.66
C THR A 10 0.23 38.23 3.68
N THR A 11 -0.87 37.55 3.97
CA THR A 11 -0.86 36.30 4.75
C THR A 11 -1.99 35.43 4.22
N SER A 12 -1.70 34.53 3.26
CA SER A 12 -2.56 33.38 2.91
C SER A 12 -1.97 32.43 1.85
N LEU A 13 -0.85 32.76 1.17
CA LEU A 13 -0.36 31.95 0.03
C LEU A 13 0.78 30.95 0.35
N ASN A 14 1.31 30.90 1.58
CA ASN A 14 2.57 30.20 1.87
C ASN A 14 2.46 28.92 2.73
N MET A 15 1.25 28.47 3.09
CA MET A 15 1.05 27.25 3.90
C MET A 15 0.88 26.00 3.03
N GLY A 16 0.17 26.09 1.90
CA GLY A 16 -0.08 24.94 1.01
C GLY A 16 1.17 24.46 0.27
N ILE A 17 1.95 25.38 -0.29
CA ILE A 17 3.11 25.02 -1.13
C ILE A 17 4.20 24.28 -0.34
N MET A 18 4.42 24.61 0.94
CA MET A 18 5.42 23.91 1.77
C MET A 18 4.98 22.52 2.21
N ASP A 19 3.72 22.34 2.59
CA ASP A 19 3.15 21.02 2.90
C ASP A 19 3.06 20.12 1.66
N ASP A 20 2.71 20.68 0.50
CA ASP A 20 2.66 19.95 -0.77
C ASP A 20 4.07 19.54 -1.25
N ILE A 21 5.08 20.42 -1.13
CA ILE A 21 6.48 20.06 -1.43
C ILE A 21 7.01 19.03 -0.42
N GLY A 22 6.65 19.15 0.86
CA GLY A 22 7.02 18.20 1.90
C GLY A 22 6.41 16.81 1.68
N LYS A 23 5.11 16.74 1.37
CA LYS A 23 4.43 15.50 0.96
C LYS A 23 5.03 14.92 -0.31
N MET A 24 5.36 15.78 -1.27
CA MET A 24 5.98 15.34 -2.51
C MET A 24 7.36 14.71 -2.23
N PHE A 25 8.21 15.37 -1.43
CA PHE A 25 9.50 14.82 -1.02
C PHE A 25 9.38 13.52 -0.22
N LYS A 26 8.40 13.42 0.69
CA LYS A 26 8.14 12.20 1.47
C LYS A 26 7.71 11.03 0.57
N ALA A 27 6.87 11.29 -0.42
CA ALA A 27 6.48 10.28 -1.40
C ALA A 27 7.67 9.79 -2.25
N PHE A 28 8.74 10.56 -2.41
CA PHE A 28 9.93 10.14 -3.14
C PHE A 28 10.93 9.33 -2.29
N THR A 29 10.87 9.39 -0.96
CA THR A 29 11.78 8.61 -0.07
C THR A 29 11.14 7.34 0.49
N GLN A 30 9.81 7.27 0.52
CA GLN A 30 9.08 6.13 1.06
C GLN A 30 9.31 4.86 0.25
N LYS A 31 9.58 3.77 0.95
CA LYS A 31 9.69 2.42 0.38
C LYS A 31 8.93 1.44 1.25
N ALA A 32 8.25 0.50 0.66
CA ALA A 32 7.57 -0.56 1.37
C ALA A 32 7.99 -1.93 0.84
N SER A 33 7.99 -2.92 1.73
CA SER A 33 8.13 -4.32 1.38
C SER A 33 6.86 -5.06 1.77
N ALA A 34 6.34 -5.86 0.84
CA ALA A 34 5.12 -6.63 1.07
C ALA A 34 5.19 -7.99 0.37
N SER A 35 4.38 -8.91 0.88
CA SER A 35 4.09 -10.19 0.27
C SER A 35 2.63 -10.24 -0.13
N HIS A 36 2.30 -10.99 -1.19
CA HIS A 36 0.92 -11.11 -1.66
C HIS A 36 0.52 -12.51 -2.11
N ILE A 37 -0.78 -12.80 -2.00
CA ILE A 37 -1.41 -14.00 -2.54
C ILE A 37 -2.43 -13.56 -3.58
N LEU A 38 -2.16 -13.88 -4.85
CA LEU A 38 -3.07 -13.59 -5.96
C LEU A 38 -3.91 -14.83 -6.27
N ILE A 39 -5.24 -14.73 -6.21
CA ILE A 39 -6.12 -15.75 -6.78
C ILE A 39 -6.91 -15.13 -7.94
N LYS A 40 -6.77 -15.72 -9.13
CA LYS A 40 -7.53 -15.33 -10.32
C LYS A 40 -8.93 -15.90 -10.22
N GLY A 41 -9.96 -15.08 -10.49
CA GLY A 41 -11.35 -15.54 -10.50
C GLY A 41 -12.35 -14.47 -10.05
N GLY A 42 -13.60 -14.89 -9.96
CA GLY A 42 -14.73 -14.09 -9.46
C GLY A 42 -14.91 -14.21 -7.95
N GLU A 43 -16.15 -14.23 -7.48
CA GLU A 43 -16.50 -14.24 -6.05
C GLU A 43 -15.91 -15.44 -5.28
N GLU A 44 -15.74 -16.59 -5.93
CA GLU A 44 -15.11 -17.78 -5.34
C GLU A 44 -13.67 -17.52 -4.89
N ALA A 45 -12.93 -16.68 -5.62
CA ALA A 45 -11.56 -16.31 -5.24
C ALA A 45 -11.54 -15.44 -3.98
N SER A 46 -12.53 -14.56 -3.82
CA SER A 46 -12.67 -13.74 -2.63
C SER A 46 -12.98 -14.59 -1.40
N GLN A 47 -13.88 -15.56 -1.52
CA GLN A 47 -14.23 -16.47 -0.42
C GLN A 47 -13.02 -17.31 0.01
N LYS A 48 -12.31 -17.91 -0.94
CA LYS A 48 -11.09 -18.68 -0.65
C LYS A 48 -10.02 -17.85 0.05
N LEU A 49 -9.80 -16.59 -0.37
CA LEU A 49 -8.85 -15.72 0.30
C LEU A 49 -9.32 -15.37 1.71
N GLN A 50 -10.61 -15.25 1.96
CA GLN A 50 -11.13 -15.00 3.29
C GLN A 50 -10.86 -16.20 4.21
N GLU A 51 -11.13 -17.42 3.74
CA GLU A 51 -10.80 -18.66 4.47
C GLU A 51 -9.29 -18.77 4.75
N ILE A 52 -8.45 -18.51 3.74
CA ILE A 52 -6.99 -18.52 3.89
C ILE A 52 -6.55 -17.48 4.93
N LYS A 53 -7.11 -16.26 4.90
CA LYS A 53 -6.81 -15.20 5.86
C LYS A 53 -7.16 -15.62 7.29
N GLU A 54 -8.29 -16.28 7.49
CA GLU A 54 -8.71 -16.78 8.81
C GLU A 54 -7.80 -17.89 9.33
N ASP A 55 -7.32 -18.79 8.46
CA ASP A 55 -6.42 -19.90 8.83
C ASP A 55 -4.98 -19.43 9.15
N ILE A 56 -4.44 -18.52 8.33
CA ILE A 56 -3.07 -18.01 8.50
C ILE A 56 -2.98 -16.90 9.56
N GLY A 57 -4.06 -16.16 9.78
CA GLY A 57 -4.06 -14.98 10.65
C GLY A 57 -3.09 -13.90 10.15
N ASN A 58 -2.20 -13.44 11.02
CA ASN A 58 -1.13 -12.48 10.69
C ASN A 58 0.27 -13.13 10.66
N ASP A 59 0.34 -14.47 10.61
CA ASP A 59 1.62 -15.18 10.64
C ASP A 59 2.32 -15.13 9.28
N PRO A 60 3.53 -14.53 9.17
CA PRO A 60 4.26 -14.42 7.91
C PRO A 60 4.71 -15.78 7.35
N VAL A 61 4.99 -16.75 8.22
CA VAL A 61 5.40 -18.10 7.82
C VAL A 61 4.24 -18.82 7.13
N LYS A 62 3.06 -18.83 7.76
CA LYS A 62 1.85 -19.43 7.18
C LYS A 62 1.42 -18.70 5.91
N PHE A 63 1.56 -17.38 5.88
CA PHE A 63 1.30 -16.59 4.67
C PHE A 63 2.19 -17.04 3.51
N ALA A 64 3.49 -17.23 3.75
CA ALA A 64 4.42 -17.71 2.73
C ALA A 64 4.07 -19.11 2.22
N GLU A 65 3.65 -20.02 3.12
CA GLU A 65 3.18 -21.36 2.74
C GLU A 65 1.90 -21.30 1.88
N ALA A 66 0.91 -20.53 2.32
CA ALA A 66 -0.34 -20.32 1.57
C ALA A 66 -0.08 -19.65 0.22
N ALA A 67 0.86 -18.71 0.15
CA ALA A 67 1.28 -18.09 -1.10
C ALA A 67 1.91 -19.12 -2.06
N GLY A 68 2.74 -20.03 -1.55
CA GLY A 68 3.33 -21.12 -2.34
C GLY A 68 2.28 -22.08 -2.91
N GLN A 69 1.20 -22.34 -2.16
CA GLN A 69 0.16 -23.29 -2.55
C GLN A 69 -0.92 -22.70 -3.45
N TYR A 70 -1.37 -21.47 -3.16
CA TYR A 70 -2.59 -20.91 -3.77
C TYR A 70 -2.33 -19.72 -4.71
N SER A 71 -1.19 -19.04 -4.60
CA SER A 71 -0.94 -17.82 -5.37
C SER A 71 -0.64 -18.13 -6.84
N ALA A 72 -1.36 -17.46 -7.74
CA ALA A 72 -1.18 -17.52 -9.18
C ALA A 72 -0.09 -16.55 -9.70
N CYS A 73 0.64 -15.87 -8.81
CA CYS A 73 1.74 -14.98 -9.15
C CYS A 73 3.08 -15.74 -9.09
N PRO A 74 4.05 -15.50 -10.00
CA PRO A 74 5.37 -16.14 -9.94
C PRO A 74 6.16 -15.87 -8.64
N SER A 75 5.77 -14.86 -7.86
CA SER A 75 6.31 -14.62 -6.51
C SER A 75 5.94 -15.72 -5.50
N SER A 76 4.99 -16.61 -5.81
CA SER A 76 4.65 -17.79 -4.99
C SER A 76 5.88 -18.63 -4.62
N ALA A 77 6.84 -18.76 -5.54
CA ALA A 77 8.11 -19.44 -5.30
C ALA A 77 8.98 -18.82 -4.19
N LYS A 78 8.69 -17.57 -3.80
CA LYS A 78 9.33 -16.82 -2.71
C LYS A 78 8.34 -16.49 -1.60
N GLY A 79 7.30 -17.31 -1.42
CA GLY A 79 6.26 -17.06 -0.41
C GLY A 79 5.43 -15.81 -0.67
N GLY A 80 5.31 -15.38 -1.93
CA GLY A 80 4.56 -14.19 -2.32
C GLY A 80 5.34 -12.88 -2.16
N ALA A 81 6.61 -12.91 -1.76
CA ALA A 81 7.41 -11.70 -1.56
C ALA A 81 7.65 -10.92 -2.86
N LEU A 82 7.30 -9.62 -2.86
CA LEU A 82 7.51 -8.71 -3.99
C LEU A 82 8.82 -7.91 -3.87
N GLY A 83 9.49 -7.97 -2.72
CA GLY A 83 10.65 -7.14 -2.41
C GLY A 83 10.24 -5.71 -2.04
N GLN A 84 11.20 -4.80 -2.12
CA GLN A 84 11.02 -3.40 -1.76
C GLN A 84 10.61 -2.57 -2.98
N PHE A 85 9.55 -1.78 -2.86
CA PHE A 85 9.04 -0.90 -3.91
C PHE A 85 8.63 0.46 -3.35
N GLY A 86 8.69 1.49 -4.19
CA GLY A 86 8.22 2.84 -3.86
C GLY A 86 6.75 3.05 -4.24
N PRO A 87 6.15 4.16 -3.80
CA PRO A 87 4.78 4.50 -4.16
C PRO A 87 4.62 4.67 -5.67
N GLY A 88 3.48 4.23 -6.20
CA GLY A 88 3.16 4.31 -7.63
C GLY A 88 3.84 3.26 -8.52
N GLN A 89 4.64 2.35 -7.95
CA GLN A 89 5.20 1.20 -8.68
C GLN A 89 4.21 0.03 -8.83
N MET A 90 3.15 0.00 -8.01
CA MET A 90 2.11 -1.02 -7.99
C MET A 90 0.75 -0.45 -8.40
N VAL A 91 -0.23 -1.31 -8.70
CA VAL A 91 -1.61 -0.89 -8.99
C VAL A 91 -2.18 -0.08 -7.82
N LYS A 92 -3.07 0.87 -8.12
CA LYS A 92 -3.54 1.88 -7.17
C LYS A 92 -4.09 1.24 -5.89
N GLU A 93 -4.97 0.26 -6.01
CA GLU A 93 -5.60 -0.43 -4.88
C GLU A 93 -4.57 -1.13 -3.96
N PHE A 94 -3.51 -1.69 -4.56
CA PHE A 94 -2.43 -2.34 -3.82
C PHE A 94 -1.54 -1.30 -3.14
N ASN A 95 -1.19 -0.25 -3.86
CA ASN A 95 -0.37 0.85 -3.36
C ASN A 95 -1.03 1.54 -2.17
N ASP A 96 -2.33 1.85 -2.28
CA ASP A 96 -3.08 2.49 -1.21
C ASP A 96 -3.09 1.63 0.06
N CYS A 97 -3.29 0.31 -0.06
CA CYS A 97 -3.19 -0.59 1.08
C CYS A 97 -1.78 -0.58 1.69
N VAL A 98 -0.76 -0.81 0.87
CA VAL A 98 0.61 -0.94 1.36
C VAL A 98 1.19 0.33 1.98
N PHE A 99 0.69 1.51 1.62
CA PHE A 99 1.20 2.78 2.18
C PHE A 99 0.26 3.43 3.23
N ASN A 100 -1.01 3.00 3.34
CA ASN A 100 -1.94 3.54 4.33
C ASN A 100 -2.21 2.59 5.51
N ASP A 101 -2.19 1.27 5.29
CA ASP A 101 -2.61 0.30 6.31
C ASP A 101 -1.47 -0.13 7.27
N PRO A 102 -1.74 -0.75 8.42
CA PRO A 102 -0.68 -1.14 9.37
C PRO A 102 0.26 -2.23 8.85
N VAL A 103 1.55 -2.09 9.17
CA VAL A 103 2.60 -3.10 8.92
C VAL A 103 2.41 -4.32 9.84
N GLY A 104 2.71 -5.52 9.34
CA GLY A 104 2.60 -6.79 10.08
C GLY A 104 1.19 -7.38 10.12
N VAL A 105 0.26 -6.81 9.33
CA VAL A 105 -1.14 -7.27 9.26
C VAL A 105 -1.45 -7.75 7.84
N VAL A 106 -2.26 -8.81 7.75
CA VAL A 106 -2.77 -9.33 6.48
C VAL A 106 -4.03 -8.55 6.06
N HIS A 107 -3.89 -7.78 4.99
CA HIS A 107 -4.93 -6.96 4.39
C HIS A 107 -5.59 -7.64 3.19
N GLY A 108 -6.84 -7.26 2.93
CA GLY A 108 -7.66 -7.83 1.87
C GLY A 108 -8.78 -8.76 2.38
N PRO A 109 -9.53 -9.37 1.46
CA PRO A 109 -9.24 -9.48 0.02
C PRO A 109 -9.42 -8.16 -0.77
N ILE A 110 -8.39 -7.78 -1.55
CA ILE A 110 -8.38 -6.57 -2.40
C ILE A 110 -8.59 -6.98 -3.84
N LYS A 111 -9.62 -6.40 -4.48
CA LYS A 111 -9.91 -6.64 -5.90
C LYS A 111 -9.07 -5.73 -6.78
N THR A 112 -8.48 -6.30 -7.83
CA THR A 112 -7.76 -5.57 -8.88
C THR A 112 -8.14 -6.16 -10.24
N GLN A 113 -7.61 -5.58 -11.33
CA GLN A 113 -7.73 -6.15 -12.68
C GLN A 113 -7.16 -7.57 -12.84
N PHE A 114 -6.25 -8.02 -11.96
CA PHE A 114 -5.62 -9.34 -12.05
C PHE A 114 -6.39 -10.43 -11.28
N GLY A 115 -7.37 -10.04 -10.45
CA GLY A 115 -8.06 -10.92 -9.50
C GLY A 115 -8.06 -10.34 -8.10
N TYR A 116 -8.19 -11.21 -7.10
CA TYR A 116 -8.18 -10.84 -5.70
C TYR A 116 -6.83 -11.09 -5.04
N HIS A 117 -6.49 -10.23 -4.09
CA HIS A 117 -5.20 -10.22 -3.42
C HIS A 117 -5.36 -10.21 -1.90
N LEU A 118 -4.61 -11.04 -1.21
CA LEU A 118 -4.22 -10.76 0.18
C LEU A 118 -2.84 -10.14 0.19
N ILE A 119 -2.63 -9.17 1.08
CA ILE A 119 -1.38 -8.41 1.17
C ILE A 119 -0.90 -8.45 2.61
N LEU A 120 0.32 -8.92 2.82
CA LEU A 120 1.02 -8.80 4.09
C LEU A 120 2.12 -7.75 3.95
N ILE A 121 1.98 -6.64 4.65
CA ILE A 121 2.99 -5.58 4.67
C ILE A 121 4.07 -6.02 5.66
N THR A 122 5.28 -6.31 5.18
CA THR A 122 6.36 -6.82 6.02
C THR A 122 7.22 -5.69 6.59
N ASP A 123 7.40 -4.62 5.82
CA ASP A 123 8.21 -3.47 6.24
C ASP A 123 7.75 -2.20 5.51
N ARG A 124 7.90 -1.04 6.16
CA ARG A 124 7.75 0.27 5.53
C ARG A 124 8.81 1.21 6.05
N THR A 125 9.62 1.76 5.15
CA THR A 125 10.60 2.80 5.39
C THR A 125 10.01 4.15 4.96
N GLU A 126 10.02 5.14 5.85
CA GLU A 126 9.60 6.53 5.58
C GLU A 126 10.80 7.48 5.44
#